data_AF-A0A7Z9XEB5-F1
#
_entry.id   AF-A0A7Z9XEB5-F1
#
_cell.length_a   1.000
_cell.length_b   1.000
_cell.length_c   1.000
_cell.angle_alpha   90.00
_cell.angle_beta   90.00
_cell.angle_gamma   90.00
#
_symmetry.space_group_name_H-M   'P 1'
#
loop_
_entity.id
_entity.type
_entity.pdbx_description
1 polymer ?
#
loop_
_entity_poly.entity_id
_entity_poly.type
_entity_poly.pdbx_seq_one_letter_code
_entity_poly.pdbx_strand_id
1 'polypeptide(L)' 'MSYFQDVVLPSVGLTAKSSYNIKEVSQILDCCRSTVYRMAQRGQIIITPNKRVYHAELVKFFHNGTPHVKQSDN' A
#
# COMPACT_ATOMS: atom_id res chain seq x y z
N MET A 1 3.30 12.77 13.75
CA MET A 1 3.05 13.07 12.33
C MET A 1 3.12 11.78 11.56
N SER A 2 2.15 11.51 10.70
CA SER A 2 2.10 10.26 9.93
C SER A 2 2.53 10.58 8.51
N TYR A 3 3.73 10.13 8.10
CA TYR A 3 4.23 10.33 6.74
C TYR A 3 3.20 9.95 5.67
N PHE A 4 2.45 8.87 5.91
CA PHE A 4 1.37 8.45 5.02
C PHE A 4 0.25 9.51 4.90
N GLN A 5 -0.20 10.08 6.01
CA GLN A 5 -1.29 11.06 6.00
C GLN A 5 -0.84 12.45 5.54
N ASP A 6 0.36 12.86 5.94
CA ASP A 6 0.85 14.22 5.75
C ASP A 6 1.56 14.40 4.39
N VAL A 7 2.04 13.31 3.77
CA VAL A 7 2.83 13.35 2.52
C VAL A 7 2.23 12.48 1.42
N VAL A 8 1.98 11.19 1.69
CA VAL A 8 1.57 10.24 0.64
C VAL A 8 0.14 10.49 0.15
N LEU A 9 -0.83 10.70 1.04
CA LEU A 9 -2.21 10.94 0.62
C LEU A 9 -2.38 12.26 -0.16
N PRO A 10 -1.81 13.40 0.29
CA PRO A 10 -1.89 14.65 -0.45
C PRO A 10 -1.20 14.60 -1.83
N SER A 11 -0.10 13.86 -1.98
CA SER A 11 0.62 13.78 -3.27
C SER A 11 -0.19 13.14 -4.39
N VAL A 12 -1.18 12.30 -4.04
CA VAL A 12 -2.12 11.67 -4.97
C VAL A 12 -3.53 12.28 -4.93
N GLY A 13 -3.69 13.42 -4.24
CA GLY A 13 -4.97 14.13 -4.12
C GLY A 13 -6.04 13.36 -3.33
N LEU A 14 -5.63 12.49 -2.39
CA LEU A 14 -6.53 11.70 -1.56
C LEU A 14 -6.55 12.21 -0.12
N THR A 15 -7.65 11.91 0.58
CA THR A 15 -7.82 12.16 2.01
C THR A 15 -7.75 10.86 2.81
N ALA A 16 -7.57 10.98 4.13
CA ALA A 16 -7.62 9.84 5.03
C ALA A 16 -9.03 9.21 5.01
N LYS A 17 -9.09 7.91 4.70
CA LYS A 17 -10.30 7.08 4.70
C LYS A 17 -10.03 5.80 5.47
N SER A 18 -11.06 5.09 5.91
CA SER A 18 -10.92 3.78 6.56
C SER A 18 -10.36 2.70 5.62
N SER A 19 -10.66 2.80 4.33
CA SER A 19 -10.17 1.88 3.29
C SER A 19 -10.20 2.49 1.90
N TYR A 20 -9.32 2.00 1.03
CA TYR A 20 -9.11 2.47 -0.33
C TYR A 20 -9.44 1.36 -1.34
N ASN A 21 -9.99 1.73 -2.48
CA ASN A 21 -10.21 0.79 -3.58
C ASN A 21 -8.91 0.55 -4.38
N ILE A 22 -8.88 -0.47 -5.24
CA ILE A 22 -7.67 -0.84 -6.00
C ILE A 22 -7.14 0.30 -6.91
N LYS A 23 -8.02 1.17 -7.43
CA LYS A 23 -7.58 2.33 -8.23
C LYS A 23 -6.86 3.34 -7.34
N GLU A 24 -7.41 3.67 -6.18
CA GLU A 24 -6.78 4.56 -5.20
C GLU A 24 -5.46 3.97 -4.69
N VAL A 25 -5.44 2.67 -4.37
CA VAL A 25 -4.21 1.97 -3.92
C VAL A 25 -3.13 1.98 -5.00
N SER A 26 -3.51 1.81 -6.28
CA SER A 26 -2.56 1.88 -7.40
C SER A 26 -1.92 3.28 -7.55
N GLN A 27 -2.67 4.34 -7.21
CA GLN A 27 -2.13 5.70 -7.17
C GLN A 27 -1.21 5.88 -5.96
N ILE A 28 -1.64 5.45 -4.77
CA ILE A 28 -0.86 5.53 -3.52
C ILE A 28 0.49 4.81 -3.63
N LEU A 29 0.53 3.63 -4.25
CA LEU A 29 1.73 2.81 -4.42
C LEU A 29 2.52 3.13 -5.70
N ASP A 30 2.07 4.11 -6.49
CA ASP A 30 2.63 4.48 -7.78
C ASP A 30 2.93 3.27 -8.70
N CYS A 31 1.93 2.42 -8.90
CA CYS A 31 2.08 1.23 -9.74
C CYS A 31 0.78 0.87 -10.46
N CYS A 32 0.84 -0.05 -11.42
CA CYS A 32 -0.36 -0.51 -12.12
C CYS A 32 -1.21 -1.45 -11.23
N ARG A 33 -2.52 -1.50 -11.49
CA ARG A 33 -3.46 -2.36 -10.73
C ARG A 33 -3.05 -3.83 -10.71
N SER A 34 -2.49 -4.35 -11.80
CA SER A 34 -1.99 -5.73 -11.85
C SER A 34 -0.82 -5.96 -10.91
N THR A 35 0.05 -4.97 -10.69
CA THR A 35 1.09 -5.03 -9.67
C THR A 35 0.50 -5.06 -8.27
N VAL A 36 -0.54 -4.27 -7.97
CA VAL A 36 -1.25 -4.33 -6.68
C VAL A 36 -1.77 -5.76 -6.38
N TYR A 37 -2.38 -6.43 -7.37
CA TYR A 37 -2.80 -7.82 -7.19
C TYR A 37 -1.63 -8.80 -7.01
N ARG A 38 -0.51 -8.62 -7.74
CA ARG A 38 0.70 -9.43 -7.56
C ARG A 38 1.32 -9.22 -6.16
N MET A 39 1.31 -8.00 -5.64
CA MET A 39 1.75 -7.70 -4.27
C MET A 39 0.86 -8.40 -3.24
N ALA A 40 -0.44 -8.46 -3.48
CA ALA A 40 -1.37 -9.19 -2.62
C ALA A 40 -1.13 -10.71 -2.65
N GLN A 41 -0.89 -11.29 -3.83
CA GLN A 41 -0.50 -12.71 -3.96
C GLN A 41 0.81 -13.04 -3.23
N ARG A 42 1.73 -12.07 -3.14
CA ARG A 42 3.00 -12.17 -2.42
C ARG A 42 2.87 -11.86 -0.92
N GLY A 43 1.68 -11.55 -0.42
CA GLY A 43 1.43 -11.20 0.99
C GLY A 43 1.99 -9.84 1.41
N GLN A 44 2.35 -8.97 0.47
CA GLN A 44 2.91 -7.64 0.77
C GLN A 44 1.83 -6.62 1.13
N ILE A 45 0.62 -6.81 0.62
CA ILE A 45 -0.56 -6.02 0.97
C ILE A 45 -1.75 -6.98 1.13
N ILE A 46 -2.73 -6.62 1.94
CA ILE A 46 -3.97 -7.41 2.09
C ILE A 46 -5.10 -6.73 1.33
N ILE A 47 -5.60 -7.40 0.29
CA ILE A 47 -6.84 -7.02 -0.40
C ILE A 47 -7.99 -7.82 0.22
N THR A 48 -8.95 -7.12 0.81
CA THR A 48 -10.16 -7.73 1.39
C THR A 48 -11.10 -8.27 0.32
N PRO A 49 -12.05 -9.18 0.67
CA PRO A 49 -12.99 -9.75 -0.30
C PRO A 49 -13.80 -8.73 -1.11
N ASN A 50 -14.07 -7.55 -0.55
CA ASN A 50 -14.73 -6.43 -1.23
C ASN A 50 -13.79 -5.58 -2.11
N LYS A 51 -12.58 -6.08 -2.42
CA LYS A 51 -11.56 -5.43 -3.26
C LYS A 51 -11.11 -4.07 -2.70
N ARG A 52 -10.93 -4.00 -1.39
CA ARG A 52 -10.42 -2.82 -0.68
C ARG A 52 -9.13 -3.15 0.07
N VAL A 53 -8.39 -2.11 0.44
CA VAL A 53 -7.22 -2.20 1.32
C VAL A 53 -7.44 -1.24 2.47
N TYR A 54 -7.32 -1.71 3.70
CA TYR A 54 -7.51 -0.87 4.89
C TYR A 54 -6.38 0.14 5.05
N HIS A 55 -6.71 1.30 5.61
CA HIS A 55 -5.74 2.35 5.90
C HIS A 55 -4.57 1.84 6.74
N ALA A 56 -4.86 1.06 7.78
CA ALA A 56 -3.84 0.49 8.66
C ALA A 56 -2.83 -0.39 7.90
N GLU A 57 -3.27 -1.13 6.89
CA GLU A 57 -2.38 -1.97 6.07
C GLU A 57 -1.46 -1.13 5.18
N LEU A 58 -1.96 -0.04 4.61
CA LEU A 58 -1.12 0.89 3.85
C LEU A 58 -0.14 1.63 4.77
N VAL A 59 -0.58 2.09 5.95
CA VAL A 59 0.32 2.72 6.94
C VAL A 59 1.42 1.75 7.35
N LYS A 60 1.10 0.48 7.63
CA LYS A 60 2.10 -0.56 7.90
C LYS A 60 3.07 -0.75 6.73
N PHE A 61 2.56 -0.77 5.49
CA PHE A 61 3.40 -0.88 4.29
C PHE A 61 4.43 0.25 4.20
N PHE A 62 4.03 1.50 4.46
CA PHE A 62 4.94 2.65 4.41
C PHE A 62 5.82 2.81 5.66
N HIS A 63 5.37 2.35 6.84
CA HIS A 63 6.21 2.32 8.04
C HIS A 63 7.26 1.21 7.99
N ASN A 64 6.92 0.04 7.45
CA ASN A 64 7.83 -1.08 7.28
C ASN A 64 8.63 -0.94 5.98
N GLY A 65 9.07 0.27 5.64
CA GLY A 65 9.72 0.65 4.37
C GLY A 65 11.06 -0.05 4.11
N THR A 66 11.05 -1.37 3.99
CA THR A 66 11.89 -2.24 3.17
C THR A 66 11.26 -3.62 3.33
N PRO A 67 10.79 -4.30 2.27
CA PRO A 67 10.77 -5.75 2.34
C PRO A 67 12.18 -6.15 2.78
N HIS A 68 12.29 -7.06 3.74
CA HIS A 68 13.44 -7.94 3.79
C HIS A 68 13.52 -8.58 2.39
N VAL A 69 14.24 -7.93 1.47
CA VAL A 69 15.10 -8.67 0.58
C VAL A 69 15.93 -9.46 1.57
N LYS A 70 15.61 -10.75 1.71
CA LYS A 70 16.64 -11.68 2.16
C LYS A 70 17.80 -11.37 1.24
N GLN A 71 18.81 -10.64 1.73
CA GLN A 71 20.13 -10.79 1.18
C GLN A 71 20.33 -12.30 1.27
N SER A 72 20.28 -12.97 0.13
CA SER A 72 20.83 -14.30 0.04
C SER A 72 22.24 -14.16 0.59
N ASP A 73 22.48 -14.75 1.76
CA ASP A 73 23.82 -14.95 2.28
C ASP A 73 24.63 -15.58 1.14
N ASN A 74 25.66 -14.84 0.73
CA ASN A 74 26.66 -15.26 -0.23
C ASN A 74 27.71 -16.11 0.48
#